data_AF-A0A7S2A466-F1
#
_entry.id   AF-A0A7S2A466-F1
#
_cell.length_a   1.000
_cell.length_b   1.000
_cell.length_c   1.000
_cell.angle_alpha   90.00
_cell.angle_beta   90.00
_cell.angle_gamma   90.00
#
_symmetry.space_group_name_H-M   'P 1'
#
loop_
_entity.id
_entity.type
_entity.pdbx_description
1 polymer ?
#
loop_
_entity_poly.entity_id
_entity_poly.type
_entity_poly.pdbx_seq_one_letter_code
_entity_poly.pdbx_strand_id
1 'polypeptide(L)'
;PFVQIYEDRHKERIRECVRDAPMKVFYSSRSARNEAVELLQDVVEMMMFYVQDAMEMLQRGGTPEEERMVLKHLQWDGCDLGVAMIDDYAPQCYGVSCSERLFWEAYVTLQDTSRPKGSKHYTGRGSEPSFQDMNFKSVRNAKPRNEDGTVKPMPVVFQMDNESPMSPRTLVVAYEETDARRVVPVVSDFDCFTVGTRGISYDDPLPESQVELIKWTMSKIESVLDEQKEDGWTSRWLDVLKVAAVKEGFYPKVPPFGFGDPKSYSIMECAVERLKHTGAVRHGAECFNYYFPQELDEEFLIVSDKLPGKIPWKKVNADELKYFLRARIEEGFTVPLNPKWILCDPGWKELYDMLMASRKPHVQESLEVWYPRGSAVRETMEYIHMRHPEGFQPKRKEPTGNNRMSRRTERRERLDMDDAEFLLQRFLLAQKCKRKIRARILCVCLAKSLPCAGGPPFRSQLDRSGHGWGSQSSLATSGGGSEYGGSEYGESEYGGGSRQGGLEYGGPEYGGSGYGGGSGYGDSEYGRRSGNLGGRGAAGRY
;
A
#
# COMPACT_ATOMS: atom_id res chain seq x y z
N PRO A 1 -6.43 -8.74 -9.92
CA PRO A 1 -5.73 -10.05 -10.00
C PRO A 1 -4.74 -10.21 -8.84
N PHE A 2 -4.59 -11.42 -8.28
CA PHE A 2 -3.55 -11.71 -7.30
C PHE A 2 -2.20 -11.91 -7.99
N VAL A 3 -2.16 -12.71 -9.06
CA VAL A 3 -0.93 -12.91 -9.83
C VAL A 3 -0.72 -11.74 -10.80
N GLN A 4 0.40 -11.04 -10.63
CA GLN A 4 0.83 -9.86 -11.41
C GLN A 4 2.00 -10.17 -12.35
N ILE A 5 2.36 -11.45 -12.48
CA ILE A 5 3.37 -11.96 -13.41
C ILE A 5 2.69 -12.65 -14.58
N TYR A 6 2.95 -12.20 -15.80
CA TYR A 6 2.33 -12.71 -17.04
C TYR A 6 3.35 -13.29 -18.02
N GLU A 7 4.64 -13.24 -17.67
CA GLU A 7 5.73 -13.83 -18.44
C GLU A 7 6.58 -14.67 -17.48
N ASP A 8 6.87 -15.92 -17.84
CA ASP A 8 7.55 -16.85 -16.93
C ASP A 8 8.93 -16.36 -16.47
N ARG A 9 9.68 -15.69 -17.36
CA ARG A 9 10.97 -15.06 -17.00
C ARG A 9 10.86 -14.03 -15.86
N HIS A 10 9.67 -13.52 -15.58
CA HIS A 10 9.46 -12.57 -14.49
C HIS A 10 9.18 -13.25 -13.14
N LYS A 11 8.93 -14.57 -13.11
CA LYS A 11 8.81 -15.34 -11.85
C LYS A 11 10.08 -15.22 -11.01
N GLU A 12 11.25 -15.24 -11.64
CA GLU A 12 12.57 -15.07 -11.01
C GLU A 12 12.82 -13.66 -10.43
N ARG A 13 11.95 -12.69 -10.74
CA ARG A 13 12.09 -11.29 -10.31
C ARG A 13 11.31 -10.99 -9.03
N ILE A 14 10.47 -11.92 -8.59
CA ILE A 14 9.75 -11.83 -7.32
C ILE A 14 10.73 -12.06 -6.18
N ARG A 15 10.47 -11.43 -5.03
CA ARG A 15 11.23 -11.74 -3.82
C ARG A 15 11.08 -13.20 -3.45
N GLU A 16 12.10 -13.72 -2.80
CA GLU A 16 12.02 -15.03 -2.18
C GLU A 16 10.80 -15.10 -1.26
N CYS A 17 9.98 -16.14 -1.46
CA CYS A 17 8.81 -16.39 -0.65
C CYS A 17 9.21 -16.69 0.80
N VAL A 18 8.43 -16.16 1.74
CA VAL A 18 8.69 -16.38 3.16
C VAL A 18 8.38 -17.83 3.48
N ARG A 19 9.33 -18.50 4.14
CA ARG A 19 9.33 -19.95 4.36
C ARG A 19 8.00 -20.51 4.88
N ASP A 20 7.52 -19.96 6.00
CA ASP A 20 6.35 -20.49 6.72
C ASP A 20 5.23 -19.44 6.86
N ALA A 21 5.21 -18.42 6.01
CA ALA A 21 4.08 -17.48 6.02
C ALA A 21 2.81 -18.20 5.53
N PRO A 22 1.71 -18.20 6.30
CA PRO A 22 0.49 -18.88 5.88
C PRO A 22 -0.19 -18.11 4.75
N MET A 23 -0.66 -18.83 3.75
CA MET A 23 -1.50 -18.36 2.65
C MET A 23 -2.85 -19.05 2.76
N LYS A 24 -3.93 -18.27 2.68
CA LYS A 24 -5.29 -18.79 2.57
C LYS A 24 -5.80 -18.58 1.15
N VAL A 25 -6.24 -19.66 0.51
CA VAL A 25 -6.91 -19.64 -0.80
C VAL A 25 -8.33 -20.14 -0.63
N PHE A 26 -9.29 -19.36 -1.09
CA PHE A 26 -10.71 -19.64 -0.98
C PHE A 26 -11.35 -19.97 -2.34
N TYR A 27 -12.39 -20.78 -2.31
CA TYR A 27 -13.07 -21.39 -3.45
C TYR A 27 -14.58 -21.27 -3.28
N SER A 28 -15.29 -21.08 -4.39
CA SER A 28 -16.75 -21.05 -4.37
C SER A 28 -17.41 -22.43 -4.24
N SER A 29 -16.67 -23.52 -4.45
CA SER A 29 -17.20 -24.88 -4.35
C SER A 29 -16.30 -25.83 -3.57
N ARG A 30 -16.92 -26.79 -2.87
CA ARG A 30 -16.20 -27.84 -2.12
C ARG A 30 -15.37 -28.71 -3.05
N SER A 31 -15.90 -29.03 -4.24
CA SER A 31 -15.21 -29.87 -5.22
C SER A 31 -13.91 -29.23 -5.68
N ALA A 32 -13.94 -27.95 -6.09
CA ALA A 32 -12.76 -27.23 -6.53
C ALA A 32 -11.70 -27.13 -5.41
N ARG A 33 -12.13 -26.88 -4.17
CA ARG A 33 -11.22 -26.88 -3.01
C ARG A 33 -10.59 -28.25 -2.76
N ASN A 34 -11.35 -29.33 -2.85
CA ASN A 34 -10.84 -30.69 -2.63
C ASN A 34 -9.83 -31.08 -3.70
N GLU A 35 -10.14 -30.81 -4.97
CA GLU A 35 -9.21 -31.02 -6.09
C GLU A 35 -7.91 -30.22 -5.90
N ALA A 36 -8.01 -28.95 -5.46
CA ALA A 36 -6.83 -28.16 -5.12
C ALA A 36 -5.98 -28.79 -4.00
N VAL A 37 -6.61 -29.40 -3.00
CA VAL A 37 -5.91 -30.07 -1.89
C VAL A 37 -5.16 -31.30 -2.39
N GLU A 38 -5.77 -32.12 -3.24
CA GLU A 38 -5.12 -33.28 -3.86
C GLU A 38 -3.91 -32.84 -4.69
N LEU A 39 -4.08 -31.84 -5.56
CA LEU A 39 -2.99 -31.30 -6.38
C LEU A 39 -1.88 -30.64 -5.54
N LEU A 40 -2.22 -30.02 -4.41
CA LEU A 40 -1.23 -29.49 -3.48
C LEU A 40 -0.44 -30.62 -2.81
N GLN A 41 -1.08 -31.73 -2.44
CA GLN A 41 -0.41 -32.89 -1.86
C GLN A 41 0.60 -33.51 -2.84
N ASP A 42 0.26 -33.61 -4.13
CA ASP A 42 1.20 -34.06 -5.16
C ASP A 42 2.45 -33.16 -5.23
N VAL A 43 2.26 -31.83 -5.15
CA VAL A 43 3.37 -30.87 -5.13
C VAL A 43 4.20 -30.99 -3.86
N VAL A 44 3.58 -31.28 -2.70
CA VAL A 44 4.30 -31.54 -1.45
C VAL A 44 5.22 -32.75 -1.58
N GLU A 45 4.70 -33.87 -2.10
CA GLU A 45 5.50 -35.09 -2.32
C GLU A 45 6.68 -34.82 -3.27
N MET A 46 6.42 -34.11 -4.37
CA MET A 46 7.44 -33.68 -5.32
C MET A 46 8.54 -32.83 -4.66
N MET A 47 8.17 -31.81 -3.88
CA MET A 47 9.12 -30.93 -3.19
C MET A 47 9.95 -31.70 -2.17
N MET A 48 9.34 -32.60 -1.40
CA MET A 48 10.04 -33.43 -0.42
C MET A 48 11.04 -34.38 -1.09
N PHE A 49 10.65 -35.01 -2.20
CA PHE A 49 11.52 -35.87 -2.99
C PHE A 49 12.77 -35.10 -3.45
N TYR A 50 12.59 -33.91 -4.02
CA TYR A 50 13.70 -33.08 -4.49
C TYR A 50 14.62 -32.58 -3.38
N VAL A 51 14.10 -32.32 -2.18
CA VAL A 51 14.92 -31.99 -1.01
C VAL A 51 15.79 -33.18 -0.61
N GLN A 52 15.21 -34.39 -0.55
CA GLN A 52 15.95 -35.62 -0.22
C GLN A 52 17.06 -35.90 -1.25
N ASP A 53 16.72 -35.84 -2.53
CA ASP A 53 17.68 -36.01 -3.63
C ASP A 53 18.81 -34.98 -3.56
N ALA A 54 18.48 -33.71 -3.30
CA ALA A 54 19.47 -32.65 -3.13
C ALA A 54 20.38 -32.88 -1.91
N MET A 55 19.85 -33.41 -0.80
CA MET A 55 20.65 -33.80 0.37
C MET A 55 21.61 -34.96 0.05
N GLU A 56 21.19 -35.96 -0.73
CA GLU A 56 22.06 -37.04 -1.18
C GLU A 56 23.17 -36.54 -2.11
N MET A 57 22.83 -35.67 -3.07
CA MET A 57 23.79 -35.07 -3.99
C MET A 57 24.84 -34.25 -3.27
N LEU A 58 24.45 -33.49 -2.24
CA LEU A 58 25.38 -32.69 -1.42
C LEU A 58 26.42 -33.58 -0.72
N GLN A 59 26.06 -34.80 -0.32
CA GLN A 59 26.98 -35.75 0.31
C GLN A 59 27.96 -36.38 -0.68
N ARG A 60 27.51 -36.63 -1.93
CA ARG A 60 28.36 -37.25 -2.96
C ARG A 60 29.35 -36.26 -3.58
N GLY A 61 29.04 -34.96 -3.52
CA GLY A 61 29.75 -33.92 -4.26
C GLY A 61 29.33 -33.95 -5.74
N GLY A 62 29.12 -32.77 -6.33
CA GLY A 62 28.58 -32.65 -7.69
C GLY A 62 29.35 -31.66 -8.55
N THR A 63 28.97 -31.61 -9.81
CA THR A 63 29.35 -30.55 -10.76
C THR A 63 28.75 -29.21 -10.34
N PRO A 64 29.29 -28.06 -10.82
CA PRO A 64 28.72 -26.74 -10.52
C PRO A 64 27.26 -26.56 -10.95
N GLU A 65 26.80 -27.29 -11.97
CA GLU A 65 25.40 -27.33 -12.40
C GLU A 65 24.52 -28.06 -11.38
N GLU A 66 24.99 -29.20 -10.88
CA GLU A 66 24.33 -29.99 -9.83
C GLU A 66 24.27 -29.20 -8.52
N GLU A 67 25.35 -28.51 -8.14
CA GLU A 67 25.35 -27.62 -6.96
C GLU A 67 24.28 -26.53 -7.05
N ARG A 68 24.05 -25.95 -8.24
CA ARG A 68 22.98 -24.96 -8.45
C ARG A 68 21.59 -25.57 -8.29
N MET A 69 21.37 -26.79 -8.78
CA MET A 69 20.11 -27.50 -8.59
C MET A 69 19.90 -27.86 -7.11
N VAL A 70 20.93 -28.34 -6.44
CA VAL A 70 20.92 -28.64 -5.00
C VAL A 70 20.53 -27.41 -4.20
N LEU A 71 21.17 -26.25 -4.44
CA LEU A 71 20.82 -25.01 -3.76
C LEU A 71 19.37 -24.57 -4.02
N LYS A 72 18.87 -24.79 -5.23
CA LYS A 72 17.47 -24.50 -5.58
C LYS A 72 16.51 -25.40 -4.80
N HIS A 73 16.75 -26.71 -4.71
CA HIS A 73 15.84 -27.63 -4.02
C HIS A 73 15.94 -27.51 -2.49
N LEU A 74 17.15 -27.30 -1.96
CA LEU A 74 17.36 -27.06 -0.52
C LEU A 74 16.69 -25.77 -0.03
N GLN A 75 16.27 -24.87 -0.91
CA GLN A 75 15.42 -23.76 -0.50
C GLN A 75 14.11 -24.25 0.14
N TRP A 76 13.63 -25.45 -0.19
CA TRP A 76 12.43 -26.05 0.38
C TRP A 76 12.68 -26.77 1.71
N ASP A 77 13.94 -26.93 2.10
CA ASP A 77 14.30 -27.65 3.33
C ASP A 77 13.69 -26.99 4.57
N GLY A 78 12.98 -27.83 5.33
CA GLY A 78 12.21 -27.52 6.54
C GLY A 78 11.09 -26.50 6.39
N CYS A 79 10.60 -26.21 5.18
CA CYS A 79 9.34 -25.46 5.04
C CYS A 79 8.19 -26.26 5.69
N ASP A 80 7.25 -25.58 6.30
CA ASP A 80 5.94 -26.18 6.60
C ASP A 80 5.21 -26.44 5.27
N LEU A 81 5.10 -27.71 4.89
CA LEU A 81 4.38 -28.15 3.69
C LEU A 81 2.97 -28.66 4.03
N GLY A 82 2.47 -28.36 5.24
CA GLY A 82 1.12 -28.70 5.66
C GLY A 82 0.06 -28.04 4.78
N VAL A 83 -0.99 -28.81 4.46
CA VAL A 83 -2.19 -28.35 3.75
C VAL A 83 -3.39 -28.58 4.66
N ALA A 84 -4.00 -27.50 5.13
CA ALA A 84 -5.15 -27.55 6.03
C ALA A 84 -6.41 -27.05 5.33
N MET A 85 -7.50 -27.81 5.42
CA MET A 85 -8.80 -27.42 4.88
C MET A 85 -9.47 -26.40 5.81
N ILE A 86 -10.15 -25.40 5.25
CA ILE A 86 -10.90 -24.37 5.98
C ILE A 86 -12.37 -24.50 5.59
N ASP A 87 -13.21 -24.88 6.54
CA ASP A 87 -14.66 -25.06 6.35
C ASP A 87 -15.51 -24.07 7.16
N ASP A 88 -14.88 -23.11 7.84
CA ASP A 88 -15.54 -22.11 8.70
C ASP A 88 -16.56 -21.23 7.95
N TYR A 89 -16.44 -21.15 6.63
CA TYR A 89 -17.24 -20.34 5.72
C TYR A 89 -18.22 -21.16 4.86
N ALA A 90 -18.33 -22.47 5.12
CA ALA A 90 -19.21 -23.34 4.37
C ALA A 90 -20.69 -23.11 4.74
N PRO A 91 -21.64 -23.31 3.79
CA PRO A 91 -21.43 -23.75 2.41
C PRO A 91 -21.13 -22.61 1.42
N GLN A 92 -21.05 -21.36 1.87
CA GLN A 92 -20.88 -20.19 0.99
C GLN A 92 -19.50 -20.17 0.34
N CYS A 93 -18.49 -20.62 1.06
CA CYS A 93 -17.10 -20.63 0.61
C CYS A 93 -16.33 -21.76 1.30
N TYR A 94 -15.32 -22.28 0.61
CA TYR A 94 -14.44 -23.33 1.10
C TYR A 94 -13.00 -22.85 0.97
N GLY A 95 -12.12 -23.14 1.93
CA GLY A 95 -10.74 -22.65 1.89
C GLY A 95 -9.70 -23.74 2.06
N VAL A 96 -8.46 -23.38 1.75
CA VAL A 96 -7.25 -24.13 2.07
C VAL A 96 -6.23 -23.16 2.65
N SER A 97 -5.51 -23.60 3.68
CA SER A 97 -4.33 -22.93 4.23
C SER A 97 -3.10 -23.76 3.87
N CYS A 98 -2.08 -23.11 3.34
CA CYS A 98 -0.78 -23.71 3.06
C CYS A 98 0.34 -22.68 3.30
N SER A 99 1.61 -23.09 3.28
CA SER A 99 2.70 -22.12 3.30
C SER A 99 2.78 -21.35 1.98
N GLU A 100 3.36 -20.14 2.05
CA GLU A 100 3.55 -19.29 0.89
C GLU A 100 4.48 -19.91 -0.16
N ARG A 101 5.51 -20.65 0.26
CA ARG A 101 6.40 -21.35 -0.67
C ARG A 101 5.65 -22.45 -1.42
N LEU A 102 4.84 -23.26 -0.74
CA LEU A 102 4.00 -24.26 -1.39
C LEU A 102 2.98 -23.60 -2.33
N PHE A 103 2.34 -22.51 -1.89
CA PHE A 103 1.44 -21.74 -2.75
C PHE A 103 2.15 -21.23 -4.01
N TRP A 104 3.32 -20.61 -3.88
CA TRP A 104 4.06 -20.06 -5.01
C TRP A 104 4.45 -21.13 -6.00
N GLU A 105 4.97 -22.27 -5.51
CA GLU A 105 5.36 -23.38 -6.38
C GLU A 105 4.15 -23.95 -7.13
N ALA A 106 3.09 -24.29 -6.40
CA ALA A 106 1.93 -25.00 -6.93
C ALA A 106 1.05 -24.14 -7.85
N TYR A 107 0.76 -22.89 -7.47
CA TYR A 107 -0.13 -22.02 -8.25
C TYR A 107 0.60 -21.15 -9.26
N VAL A 108 1.89 -20.88 -9.09
CA VAL A 108 2.60 -19.90 -9.93
C VAL A 108 3.77 -20.53 -10.68
N THR A 109 4.74 -21.16 -10.01
CA THR A 109 5.93 -21.69 -10.69
C THR A 109 5.55 -22.73 -11.73
N LEU A 110 4.79 -23.75 -11.31
CA LEU A 110 4.41 -24.90 -12.15
C LEU A 110 3.33 -24.59 -13.18
N GLN A 111 2.63 -23.45 -13.04
CA GLN A 111 1.47 -23.11 -13.86
C GLN A 111 1.80 -22.08 -14.95
N ASP A 112 1.02 -22.10 -16.03
CA ASP A 112 1.08 -21.07 -17.07
C ASP A 112 0.44 -19.76 -16.59
N THR A 113 1.27 -18.73 -16.47
CA THR A 113 0.86 -17.39 -16.02
C THR A 113 0.51 -16.45 -17.17
N SER A 114 0.63 -16.90 -18.42
CA SER A 114 0.49 -16.04 -19.59
C SER A 114 -0.92 -15.46 -19.76
N ARG A 115 -0.97 -14.19 -20.17
CA ARG A 115 -2.20 -13.43 -20.45
C ARG A 115 -2.13 -12.76 -21.81
N PRO A 116 -2.20 -13.51 -22.91
CA PRO A 116 -2.05 -12.96 -24.25
C PRO A 116 -3.16 -11.94 -24.56
N LYS A 117 -2.81 -10.87 -25.26
CA LYS A 117 -3.74 -9.82 -25.68
C LYS A 117 -4.91 -10.43 -26.45
N GLY A 118 -6.14 -10.06 -26.07
CA GLY A 118 -7.37 -10.59 -26.67
C GLY A 118 -7.90 -11.88 -26.04
N SER A 119 -7.16 -12.54 -25.13
CA SER A 119 -7.71 -13.64 -24.34
C SER A 119 -8.66 -13.14 -23.24
N LYS A 120 -9.52 -14.04 -22.73
CA LYS A 120 -10.39 -13.77 -21.57
C LYS A 120 -9.62 -13.42 -20.28
N HIS A 121 -8.32 -13.71 -20.25
CA HIS A 121 -7.45 -13.45 -19.10
C HIS A 121 -6.60 -12.19 -19.25
N TYR A 122 -6.70 -11.48 -20.38
CA TYR A 122 -5.95 -10.25 -20.62
C TYR A 122 -6.46 -9.12 -19.73
N THR A 123 -5.55 -8.53 -18.95
CA THR A 123 -5.88 -7.49 -17.97
C THR A 123 -5.63 -6.07 -18.50
N GLY A 124 -5.13 -5.93 -19.74
CA GLY A 124 -4.67 -4.65 -20.27
C GLY A 124 -3.28 -4.22 -19.79
N ARG A 125 -2.69 -4.93 -18.81
CA ARG A 125 -1.40 -4.59 -18.19
C ARG A 125 -0.30 -5.61 -18.54
N GLY A 126 0.96 -5.20 -18.37
CA GLY A 126 2.13 -6.08 -18.43
C GLY A 126 2.39 -6.77 -17.08
N SER A 127 3.48 -7.55 -17.01
CA SER A 127 3.91 -8.12 -15.72
C SER A 127 4.51 -7.04 -14.82
N GLU A 128 4.06 -6.97 -13.56
CA GLU A 128 4.65 -6.11 -12.54
C GLU A 128 5.10 -6.92 -11.30
N PRO A 129 6.38 -7.34 -11.26
CA PRO A 129 6.98 -8.01 -10.10
C PRO A 129 6.82 -7.30 -8.76
N SER A 130 6.89 -5.95 -8.75
CA SER A 130 6.70 -5.16 -7.53
C SER A 130 5.28 -5.29 -6.99
N PHE A 131 4.27 -5.27 -7.87
CA PHE A 131 2.88 -5.50 -7.47
C PHE A 131 2.63 -6.91 -6.96
N GLN A 132 3.33 -7.91 -7.51
CA GLN A 132 3.27 -9.26 -6.93
C GLN A 132 3.84 -9.29 -5.51
N ASP A 133 4.98 -8.63 -5.27
CA ASP A 133 5.54 -8.51 -3.92
C ASP A 133 4.57 -7.77 -2.98
N MET A 134 3.87 -6.74 -3.47
CA MET A 134 2.86 -6.00 -2.70
C MET A 134 1.65 -6.87 -2.36
N ASN A 135 1.18 -7.70 -3.29
CA ASN A 135 0.08 -8.64 -3.04
C ASN A 135 0.46 -9.65 -1.96
N PHE A 136 1.66 -10.25 -2.03
CA PHE A 136 2.17 -11.10 -0.96
C PHE A 136 2.30 -10.36 0.36
N LYS A 137 2.86 -9.15 0.35
CA LYS A 137 3.00 -8.35 1.55
C LYS A 137 1.64 -8.09 2.22
N SER A 138 0.61 -7.81 1.43
CA SER A 138 -0.73 -7.48 1.88
C SER A 138 -1.35 -8.66 2.63
N VAL A 139 -1.27 -9.87 2.07
CA VAL A 139 -1.79 -11.09 2.72
C VAL A 139 -0.96 -11.53 3.94
N ARG A 140 0.36 -11.29 3.94
CA ARG A 140 1.26 -11.64 5.06
C ARG A 140 1.05 -10.84 6.34
N ASN A 141 0.91 -9.52 6.21
CA ASN A 141 1.01 -8.59 7.35
C ASN A 141 -0.35 -8.15 7.91
N ALA A 142 -1.42 -8.80 7.45
CA ALA A 142 -2.74 -8.51 7.94
C ALA A 142 -2.84 -8.88 9.42
N LYS A 143 -3.23 -7.92 10.25
CA LYS A 143 -3.59 -8.17 11.64
C LYS A 143 -5.10 -8.39 11.69
N PRO A 144 -5.59 -9.43 12.38
CA PRO A 144 -7.03 -9.74 12.43
C PRO A 144 -7.84 -8.71 13.22
N ARG A 145 -7.16 -7.84 13.97
CA ARG A 145 -7.80 -6.80 14.78
C ARG A 145 -7.12 -5.45 14.62
N ASN A 146 -7.93 -4.40 14.69
CA ASN A 146 -7.49 -3.01 14.82
C ASN A 146 -6.94 -2.75 16.23
N GLU A 147 -6.35 -1.57 16.45
CA GLU A 147 -5.80 -1.17 17.76
C GLU A 147 -6.87 -1.08 18.86
N ASP A 148 -8.12 -0.81 18.47
CA ASP A 148 -9.31 -0.80 19.35
C ASP A 148 -9.91 -2.20 19.59
N GLY A 149 -9.30 -3.26 19.01
CA GLY A 149 -9.74 -4.63 19.15
C GLY A 149 -10.84 -5.07 18.18
N THR A 150 -11.38 -4.18 17.34
CA THR A 150 -12.38 -4.55 16.31
C THR A 150 -11.79 -5.47 15.26
N VAL A 151 -12.58 -6.42 14.73
CA VAL A 151 -12.11 -7.37 13.72
C VAL A 151 -11.95 -6.65 12.39
N LYS A 152 -10.80 -6.86 11.73
CA LYS A 152 -10.50 -6.27 10.43
C LYS A 152 -10.69 -7.30 9.32
N PRO A 153 -11.29 -6.94 8.18
CA PRO A 153 -11.27 -7.78 6.99
C PRO A 153 -9.83 -8.14 6.59
N MET A 154 -9.56 -9.43 6.45
CA MET A 154 -8.21 -9.94 6.20
C MET A 154 -8.00 -10.15 4.69
N PRO A 155 -6.99 -9.52 4.06
CA PRO A 155 -6.66 -9.81 2.67
C PRO A 155 -6.23 -11.28 2.52
N VAL A 156 -6.89 -11.98 1.61
CA VAL A 156 -6.68 -13.39 1.28
C VAL A 156 -6.70 -13.58 -0.24
N VAL A 157 -6.48 -14.80 -0.70
CA VAL A 157 -6.58 -15.16 -2.12
C VAL A 157 -7.91 -15.87 -2.37
N PHE A 158 -8.57 -15.55 -3.47
CA PHE A 158 -9.78 -16.24 -3.91
C PHE A 158 -9.58 -16.79 -5.33
N GLN A 159 -9.93 -18.05 -5.54
CA GLN A 159 -9.93 -18.71 -6.84
C GLN A 159 -11.32 -18.57 -7.48
N MET A 160 -11.38 -17.80 -8.57
CA MET A 160 -12.61 -17.56 -9.33
C MET A 160 -12.99 -18.70 -10.28
N ASP A 161 -12.06 -19.61 -10.59
CA ASP A 161 -12.26 -20.71 -11.53
C ASP A 161 -12.51 -22.03 -10.79
N ASN A 162 -13.71 -22.59 -10.97
CA ASN A 162 -14.07 -23.88 -10.37
C ASN A 162 -13.61 -25.08 -11.20
N GLU A 163 -13.32 -24.90 -12.50
CA GLU A 163 -12.90 -25.97 -13.39
C GLU A 163 -11.38 -26.13 -13.44
N SER A 164 -10.65 -25.10 -13.01
CA SER A 164 -9.20 -25.10 -12.95
C SER A 164 -8.73 -24.48 -11.64
N PRO A 165 -8.88 -25.21 -10.51
CA PRO A 165 -8.68 -24.65 -9.18
C PRO A 165 -7.26 -24.18 -8.90
N MET A 166 -6.26 -24.73 -9.62
CA MET A 166 -4.85 -24.33 -9.52
C MET A 166 -4.45 -23.19 -10.49
N SER A 167 -5.38 -22.67 -11.30
CA SER A 167 -5.05 -21.66 -12.32
C SER A 167 -4.65 -20.32 -11.70
N PRO A 168 -3.43 -19.78 -11.98
CA PRO A 168 -3.01 -18.46 -11.50
C PRO A 168 -3.77 -17.31 -12.14
N ARG A 169 -4.38 -17.55 -13.31
CA ARG A 169 -4.98 -16.50 -14.14
C ARG A 169 -6.23 -15.90 -13.50
N THR A 170 -6.88 -16.67 -12.63
CA THR A 170 -8.18 -16.40 -12.01
C THR A 170 -8.08 -16.22 -10.50
N LEU A 171 -6.87 -16.27 -9.93
CA LEU A 171 -6.62 -15.85 -8.56
C LEU A 171 -6.80 -14.33 -8.44
N VAL A 172 -7.60 -13.92 -7.47
CA VAL A 172 -7.86 -12.53 -7.13
C VAL A 172 -7.59 -12.28 -5.65
N VAL A 173 -7.25 -11.03 -5.31
CA VAL A 173 -7.24 -10.59 -3.91
C VAL A 173 -8.70 -10.56 -3.45
N ALA A 174 -8.94 -10.97 -2.21
CA ALA A 174 -10.24 -10.91 -1.55
C ALA A 174 -10.09 -10.48 -0.10
N TYR A 175 -11.19 -10.10 0.54
CA TYR A 175 -11.25 -9.94 1.98
C TYR A 175 -12.01 -11.08 2.63
N GLU A 176 -11.37 -11.73 3.58
CA GLU A 176 -11.97 -12.64 4.56
C GLU A 176 -12.62 -11.77 5.65
N GLU A 177 -13.94 -11.69 5.64
CA GLU A 177 -14.75 -10.96 6.61
C GLU A 177 -15.31 -11.96 7.64
N THR A 178 -14.52 -12.23 8.68
CA THR A 178 -14.84 -13.26 9.68
C THR A 178 -16.19 -13.05 10.36
N ASP A 179 -16.53 -11.81 10.74
CA ASP A 179 -17.79 -11.50 11.41
C ASP A 179 -19.00 -11.75 10.51
N ALA A 180 -18.86 -11.47 9.21
CA ALA A 180 -19.89 -11.71 8.21
C ALA A 180 -19.86 -13.14 7.62
N ARG A 181 -18.90 -13.97 8.06
CA ARG A 181 -18.63 -15.32 7.53
C ARG A 181 -18.67 -15.37 6.00
N ARG A 182 -17.99 -14.42 5.35
CA ARG A 182 -17.89 -14.37 3.89
C ARG A 182 -16.48 -14.02 3.43
N VAL A 183 -16.18 -14.42 2.20
CA VAL A 183 -14.95 -14.03 1.50
C VAL A 183 -15.34 -13.32 0.22
N VAL A 184 -14.90 -12.08 0.04
CA VAL A 184 -15.36 -11.20 -1.04
C VAL A 184 -14.18 -10.73 -1.87
N PRO A 185 -14.11 -11.07 -3.17
CA PRO A 185 -13.13 -10.51 -4.09
C PRO A 185 -13.15 -9.00 -4.10
N VAL A 186 -11.97 -8.37 -4.15
CA VAL A 186 -11.85 -6.91 -4.13
C VAL A 186 -11.74 -6.33 -5.54
N VAL A 187 -12.27 -5.13 -5.68
CA VAL A 187 -12.10 -4.27 -6.85
C VAL A 187 -11.54 -2.92 -6.42
N SER A 188 -11.00 -2.17 -7.38
CA SER A 188 -10.57 -0.78 -7.16
C SER A 188 -11.74 0.07 -6.67
N ASP A 189 -11.44 0.96 -5.74
CA ASP A 189 -12.30 2.05 -5.29
C ASP A 189 -12.29 3.22 -6.29
N PHE A 190 -13.13 4.20 -6.01
CA PHE A 190 -13.09 5.52 -6.61
C PHE A 190 -12.26 6.45 -5.75
N ASP A 191 -11.15 6.90 -6.32
CA ASP A 191 -10.28 7.89 -5.71
C ASP A 191 -10.88 9.28 -5.97
N CYS A 192 -11.27 9.97 -4.90
CA CYS A 192 -11.87 11.29 -5.03
C CYS A 192 -10.78 12.30 -5.40
N PHE A 193 -10.82 12.88 -6.60
CA PHE A 193 -9.83 13.86 -7.01
C PHE A 193 -9.92 15.17 -6.20
N THR A 194 -11.07 15.85 -6.24
CA THR A 194 -11.36 17.06 -5.44
C THR A 194 -12.87 17.22 -5.25
N VAL A 195 -13.28 18.06 -4.29
CA VAL A 195 -14.69 18.37 -4.00
C VAL A 195 -14.94 19.87 -4.16
N GLY A 196 -15.81 20.24 -5.09
CA GLY A 196 -16.27 21.62 -5.25
C GLY A 196 -17.49 21.91 -4.39
N THR A 197 -17.42 22.91 -3.51
CA THR A 197 -18.54 23.30 -2.63
C THR A 197 -18.91 24.78 -2.84
N ARG A 198 -20.10 25.21 -2.40
CA ARG A 198 -20.53 26.61 -2.51
C ARG A 198 -21.36 27.02 -1.30
N GLY A 199 -20.99 28.15 -0.68
CA GLY A 199 -21.70 28.69 0.47
C GLY A 199 -21.54 27.85 1.73
N ILE A 200 -20.41 27.15 1.87
CA ILE A 200 -20.06 26.38 3.06
C ILE A 200 -19.27 27.28 4.02
N SER A 201 -19.63 27.23 5.30
CA SER A 201 -18.86 27.79 6.41
C SER A 201 -18.02 26.70 7.08
N TYR A 202 -16.89 27.08 7.65
CA TYR A 202 -15.99 26.18 8.36
C TYR A 202 -16.01 26.51 9.84
N ASP A 203 -16.26 25.49 10.66
CA ASP A 203 -16.32 25.64 12.11
C ASP A 203 -14.91 25.61 12.72
N ASP A 204 -14.00 24.87 12.09
CA ASP A 204 -12.63 24.67 12.53
C ASP A 204 -11.62 25.01 11.41
N PRO A 205 -10.43 25.52 11.76
CA PRO A 205 -9.33 25.67 10.80
C PRO A 205 -8.74 24.30 10.43
N LEU A 206 -7.87 24.30 9.42
CA LEU A 206 -7.07 23.11 9.12
C LEU A 206 -6.13 22.82 10.32
N PRO A 207 -5.94 21.54 10.72
CA PRO A 207 -5.02 21.21 11.80
C PRO A 207 -3.61 21.74 11.54
N GLU A 208 -2.96 22.32 12.56
CA GLU A 208 -1.62 22.92 12.43
C GLU A 208 -0.60 21.94 11.81
N SER A 209 -0.67 20.66 12.19
CA SER A 209 0.18 19.62 11.61
C SER A 209 0.00 19.44 10.09
N GLN A 210 -1.20 19.68 9.55
CA GLN A 210 -1.43 19.67 8.11
C GLN A 210 -0.90 20.95 7.45
N VAL A 211 -1.01 22.11 8.10
CA VAL A 211 -0.42 23.37 7.62
C VAL A 211 1.11 23.24 7.51
N GLU A 212 1.76 22.67 8.54
CA GLU A 212 3.18 22.36 8.51
C GLU A 212 3.54 21.33 7.43
N LEU A 213 2.68 20.35 7.19
CA LEU A 213 2.86 19.40 6.09
C LEU A 213 2.76 20.09 4.72
N ILE A 214 1.85 21.05 4.52
CA ILE A 214 1.77 21.85 3.29
C ILE A 214 3.05 22.64 3.08
N LYS A 215 3.57 23.31 4.11
CA LYS A 215 4.85 24.04 4.06
C LYS A 215 6.02 23.13 3.69
N TRP A 216 6.12 21.98 4.34
CA TRP A 216 7.11 20.96 4.03
C TRP A 216 6.99 20.52 2.57
N THR A 217 5.77 20.24 2.10
CA THR A 217 5.49 19.80 0.73
C THR A 217 5.96 20.84 -0.28
N MET A 218 5.65 22.12 -0.08
CA MET A 218 6.09 23.20 -0.96
C MET A 218 7.62 23.35 -1.00
N SER A 219 8.29 23.26 0.15
CA SER A 219 9.77 23.28 0.21
C SER A 219 10.39 22.13 -0.59
N LYS A 220 9.77 20.94 -0.54
CA LYS A 220 10.24 19.80 -1.32
C LYS A 220 9.90 19.93 -2.81
N ILE A 221 8.72 20.43 -3.16
CA ILE A 221 8.36 20.78 -4.54
C ILE A 221 9.40 21.75 -5.11
N GLU A 222 9.72 22.81 -4.38
CA GLU A 222 10.72 23.79 -4.78
C GLU A 222 12.08 23.15 -5.07
N SER A 223 12.56 22.28 -4.18
CA SER A 223 13.82 21.53 -4.37
C SER A 223 13.78 20.64 -5.62
N VAL A 224 12.62 20.06 -5.94
CA VAL A 224 12.42 19.28 -7.17
C VAL A 224 12.41 20.21 -8.40
N LEU A 225 11.81 21.38 -8.32
CA LEU A 225 11.81 22.32 -9.44
C LEU A 225 13.21 22.91 -9.72
N ASP A 226 14.05 23.04 -8.69
CA ASP A 226 15.44 23.49 -8.84
C ASP A 226 16.34 22.53 -9.61
N GLU A 227 16.15 21.23 -9.39
CA GLU A 227 16.99 20.20 -9.98
C GLU A 227 16.31 19.51 -11.17
N GLN A 228 15.92 20.23 -12.22
CA GLN A 228 15.26 19.61 -13.38
C GLN A 228 16.09 18.45 -13.97
N LYS A 229 15.61 17.22 -13.73
CA LYS A 229 16.20 15.93 -14.15
C LYS A 229 15.30 15.27 -15.21
N GLU A 230 15.82 14.23 -15.86
CA GLU A 230 15.07 13.45 -16.86
C GLU A 230 14.02 12.52 -16.23
N ASP A 231 14.11 12.24 -14.94
CA ASP A 231 13.16 11.36 -14.24
C ASP A 231 11.79 12.05 -14.08
N GLY A 232 10.70 11.30 -14.21
CA GLY A 232 9.32 11.77 -13.98
C GLY A 232 9.03 12.13 -12.51
N TRP A 233 7.87 12.75 -12.25
CA TRP A 233 7.56 13.33 -10.95
C TRP A 233 7.64 12.29 -9.83
N THR A 234 6.96 11.15 -9.98
CA THR A 234 6.88 10.08 -8.97
C THR A 234 8.25 9.54 -8.58
N SER A 235 9.12 9.32 -9.57
CA SER A 235 10.50 8.88 -9.34
C SER A 235 11.29 9.88 -8.50
N ARG A 236 11.14 11.17 -8.78
CA ARG A 236 11.85 12.25 -8.08
C ARG A 236 11.29 12.47 -6.69
N TRP A 237 9.97 12.41 -6.54
CA TRP A 237 9.30 12.50 -5.25
C TRP A 237 9.67 11.32 -4.35
N LEU A 238 9.78 10.11 -4.89
CA LEU A 238 10.28 8.95 -4.14
C LEU A 238 11.67 9.20 -3.54
N ASP A 239 12.57 9.87 -4.27
CA ASP A 239 13.89 10.21 -3.74
C ASP A 239 13.81 11.27 -2.63
N VAL A 240 12.89 12.24 -2.73
CA VAL A 240 12.55 13.15 -1.63
C VAL A 240 12.13 12.36 -0.39
N LEU A 241 11.17 11.43 -0.52
CA LEU A 241 10.72 10.61 0.62
C LEU A 241 11.86 9.78 1.21
N LYS A 242 12.73 9.17 0.39
CA LYS A 242 13.88 8.41 0.90
C LYS A 242 14.81 9.28 1.74
N VAL A 243 15.07 10.51 1.29
CA VAL A 243 15.92 11.47 2.01
C VAL A 243 15.24 11.92 3.30
N ALA A 244 13.98 12.35 3.24
CA ALA A 244 13.21 12.77 4.40
C ALA A 244 13.14 11.67 5.46
N ALA A 245 12.87 10.44 5.04
CA ALA A 245 12.82 9.29 5.91
C ALA A 245 14.14 8.94 6.60
N VAL A 246 15.27 8.99 5.88
CA VAL A 246 16.58 8.55 6.42
C VAL A 246 17.32 9.66 7.16
N LYS A 247 17.26 10.89 6.65
CA LYS A 247 17.99 12.03 7.19
C LYS A 247 17.16 12.83 8.19
N GLU A 248 15.88 13.04 7.91
CA GLU A 248 14.98 13.88 8.72
C GLU A 248 14.14 13.03 9.69
N GLY A 249 14.00 11.72 9.45
CA GLY A 249 13.10 10.86 10.21
C GLY A 249 11.63 11.22 10.04
N PHE A 250 11.28 11.88 8.94
CA PHE A 250 9.97 12.49 8.74
C PHE A 250 8.95 11.51 8.16
N TYR A 251 7.93 11.20 8.96
CA TYR A 251 6.78 10.36 8.61
C TYR A 251 5.51 10.92 9.26
N PRO A 252 4.71 11.73 8.55
CA PRO A 252 3.50 12.28 9.12
C PRO A 252 2.51 11.16 9.44
N LYS A 253 1.79 11.30 10.56
CA LYS A 253 0.69 10.41 10.91
C LYS A 253 -0.46 10.70 9.95
N VAL A 254 -0.82 9.73 9.13
CA VAL A 254 -1.96 9.84 8.20
C VAL A 254 -3.25 9.52 8.96
N PRO A 255 -4.28 10.40 8.90
CA PRO A 255 -5.59 10.11 9.49
C PRO A 255 -6.31 8.94 8.79
N PRO A 256 -7.36 8.35 9.39
CA PRO A 256 -8.07 7.19 8.82
C PRO A 256 -8.52 7.33 7.37
N PHE A 257 -9.04 8.51 7.00
CA PHE A 257 -9.46 8.82 5.62
C PHE A 257 -8.47 9.75 4.91
N GLY A 258 -7.20 9.79 5.34
CA GLY A 258 -6.22 10.73 4.80
C GLY A 258 -6.40 12.15 5.34
N PHE A 259 -5.66 13.09 4.75
CA PHE A 259 -5.71 14.50 5.12
C PHE A 259 -6.96 15.18 4.52
N GLY A 260 -7.35 16.30 5.07
CA GLY A 260 -8.59 16.98 4.68
C GLY A 260 -8.91 18.17 5.56
N ASP A 261 -9.60 19.14 4.98
CA ASP A 261 -10.33 20.13 5.77
C ASP A 261 -11.55 19.49 6.46
N PRO A 262 -12.10 20.11 7.51
CA PRO A 262 -13.20 19.51 8.28
C PRO A 262 -14.43 19.11 7.45
N LYS A 263 -14.77 19.88 6.40
CA LYS A 263 -15.97 19.64 5.59
C LYS A 263 -15.71 18.56 4.54
N SER A 264 -14.60 18.64 3.82
CA SER A 264 -14.18 17.60 2.88
C SER A 264 -14.01 16.25 3.60
N TYR A 265 -13.41 16.25 4.79
CA TYR A 265 -13.25 15.04 5.60
C TYR A 265 -14.61 14.45 6.00
N SER A 266 -15.55 15.28 6.49
CA SER A 266 -16.90 14.84 6.85
C SER A 266 -17.69 14.29 5.65
N ILE A 267 -17.57 14.90 4.47
CA ILE A 267 -18.18 14.40 3.22
C ILE A 267 -17.64 13.01 2.89
N MET A 268 -16.33 12.81 2.98
CA MET A 268 -15.68 11.53 2.70
C MET A 268 -16.06 10.47 3.73
N GLU A 269 -16.07 10.79 5.02
CA GLU A 269 -16.56 9.90 6.07
C GLU A 269 -18.00 9.44 5.80
N CYS A 270 -18.90 10.37 5.45
CA CYS A 270 -20.27 10.03 5.08
C CYS A 270 -20.34 9.14 3.82
N ALA A 271 -19.51 9.41 2.81
CA ALA A 271 -19.47 8.62 1.59
C ALA A 271 -18.97 7.19 1.85
N VAL A 272 -17.88 7.05 2.61
CA VAL A 272 -17.32 5.76 3.02
C VAL A 272 -18.36 4.96 3.80
N GLU A 273 -19.00 5.56 4.79
CA GLU A 273 -20.02 4.88 5.61
C GLU A 273 -21.24 4.47 4.76
N ARG A 274 -21.72 5.36 3.87
CA ARG A 274 -22.88 5.07 3.01
C ARG A 274 -22.58 3.95 2.01
N LEU A 275 -21.34 3.88 1.52
CA LEU A 275 -20.89 2.95 0.49
C LEU A 275 -20.12 1.75 1.06
N LYS A 276 -20.06 1.58 2.39
CA LYS A 276 -19.28 0.52 3.06
C LYS A 276 -19.56 -0.89 2.56
N HIS A 277 -20.80 -1.16 2.17
CA HIS A 277 -21.23 -2.46 1.65
C HIS A 277 -20.62 -2.81 0.28
N THR A 278 -20.18 -1.81 -0.48
CA THR A 278 -19.47 -1.97 -1.76
C THR A 278 -17.96 -1.69 -1.63
N GLY A 279 -17.55 -0.89 -0.65
CA GLY A 279 -16.17 -0.41 -0.54
C GLY A 279 -15.75 0.50 -1.70
N ALA A 280 -16.71 1.16 -2.36
CA ALA A 280 -16.48 1.99 -3.54
C ALA A 280 -15.74 3.29 -3.24
N VAL A 281 -15.74 3.78 -2.00
CA VAL A 281 -14.92 4.91 -1.55
C VAL A 281 -14.29 4.50 -0.23
N ARG A 282 -12.97 4.71 -0.06
CA ARG A 282 -12.25 4.25 1.14
C ARG A 282 -11.32 5.29 1.76
N HIS A 283 -11.03 6.38 1.05
CA HIS A 283 -10.17 7.45 1.54
C HIS A 283 -10.65 8.81 1.06
N GLY A 284 -10.00 9.85 1.59
CA GLY A 284 -10.27 11.25 1.30
C GLY A 284 -9.71 11.70 -0.04
N ALA A 285 -9.89 13.00 -0.31
CA ALA A 285 -9.63 13.55 -1.63
C ALA A 285 -8.14 13.82 -1.91
N GLU A 286 -7.70 13.56 -3.15
CA GLU A 286 -6.30 13.74 -3.61
C GLU A 286 -5.80 15.18 -3.52
N CYS A 287 -6.70 16.17 -3.50
CA CYS A 287 -6.34 17.57 -3.26
C CYS A 287 -5.64 17.80 -1.90
N PHE A 288 -5.82 16.87 -0.94
CA PHE A 288 -5.17 16.90 0.37
C PHE A 288 -4.00 15.92 0.50
N ASN A 289 -3.64 15.19 -0.55
CA ASN A 289 -2.52 14.26 -0.52
C ASN A 289 -1.16 15.00 -0.57
N TYR A 290 -0.79 15.60 0.57
CA TYR A 290 0.41 16.43 0.71
C TYR A 290 1.69 15.61 0.86
N TYR A 291 1.62 14.45 1.51
CA TYR A 291 2.79 13.61 1.75
C TYR A 291 3.25 12.88 0.47
N PHE A 292 2.29 12.51 -0.38
CA PHE A 292 2.53 11.76 -1.63
C PHE A 292 1.76 12.36 -2.82
N PRO A 293 1.95 13.65 -3.17
CA PRO A 293 1.29 14.27 -4.32
C PRO A 293 1.60 13.52 -5.62
N GLN A 294 0.55 13.21 -6.38
CA GLN A 294 0.61 12.33 -7.54
C GLN A 294 0.67 13.09 -8.87
N GLU A 295 1.06 12.39 -9.95
CA GLU A 295 0.81 12.88 -11.31
C GLU A 295 -0.70 12.93 -11.58
N LEU A 296 -1.13 13.86 -12.43
CA LEU A 296 -2.54 13.98 -12.78
C LEU A 296 -2.93 12.87 -13.75
N ASP A 297 -4.12 12.30 -13.55
CA ASP A 297 -4.70 11.36 -14.50
C ASP A 297 -5.03 12.02 -15.85
N GLU A 298 -5.13 11.20 -16.89
CA GLU A 298 -5.52 11.65 -18.23
C GLU A 298 -7.05 11.89 -18.33
N GLU A 299 -7.84 11.20 -17.50
CA GLU A 299 -9.30 11.21 -17.53
C GLU A 299 -9.87 11.33 -16.12
N PHE A 300 -10.86 12.20 -15.95
CA PHE A 300 -11.57 12.46 -14.71
C PHE A 300 -13.07 12.24 -14.89
N LEU A 301 -13.74 11.85 -13.81
CA LEU A 301 -15.19 11.75 -13.75
C LEU A 301 -15.77 12.93 -12.98
N ILE A 302 -16.53 13.81 -13.64
CA ILE A 302 -17.29 14.87 -12.97
C ILE A 302 -18.67 14.34 -12.63
N VAL A 303 -19.09 14.51 -11.37
CA VAL A 303 -20.47 14.30 -10.91
C VAL A 303 -21.03 15.66 -10.49
N SER A 304 -22.01 16.20 -11.23
CA SER A 304 -22.56 17.54 -10.95
C SER A 304 -23.91 17.77 -11.64
N ASP A 305 -24.83 18.43 -10.95
CA ASP A 305 -26.10 18.92 -11.52
C ASP A 305 -25.92 20.09 -12.52
N LYS A 306 -24.71 20.65 -12.61
CA LYS A 306 -24.34 21.74 -13.52
C LYS A 306 -23.80 21.27 -14.87
N LEU A 307 -23.77 19.96 -15.11
CA LEU A 307 -23.36 19.43 -16.41
C LEU A 307 -24.40 19.79 -17.50
N PRO A 308 -23.96 20.19 -18.70
CA PRO A 308 -24.85 20.47 -19.82
C PRO A 308 -25.77 19.27 -20.11
N GLY A 309 -27.05 19.55 -20.40
CA GLY A 309 -28.04 18.50 -20.64
C GLY A 309 -28.54 17.79 -19.38
N LYS A 310 -28.16 18.25 -18.18
CA LYS A 310 -28.58 17.68 -16.88
C LYS A 310 -28.23 16.18 -16.73
N ILE A 311 -27.15 15.76 -17.38
CA ILE A 311 -26.59 14.41 -17.16
C ILE A 311 -25.97 14.35 -15.75
N PRO A 312 -26.06 13.21 -15.05
CA PRO A 312 -25.59 13.11 -13.67
C PRO A 312 -24.05 13.12 -13.56
N TRP A 313 -23.37 12.66 -14.62
CA TRP A 313 -21.91 12.58 -14.65
C TRP A 313 -21.36 12.65 -16.09
N LYS A 314 -20.09 13.06 -16.23
CA LYS A 314 -19.36 13.10 -17.51
C LYS A 314 -17.88 12.78 -17.29
N LYS A 315 -17.31 11.93 -18.15
CA LYS A 315 -15.86 11.75 -18.28
C LYS A 315 -15.24 12.90 -19.06
N VAL A 316 -14.14 13.44 -18.57
CA VAL A 316 -13.46 14.61 -19.15
C VAL A 316 -11.94 14.45 -19.06
N ASN A 317 -11.21 15.11 -19.95
CA ASN A 317 -9.75 15.24 -19.78
C ASN A 317 -9.39 16.41 -18.83
N ALA A 318 -8.09 16.60 -18.56
CA ALA A 318 -7.60 17.65 -17.67
C ALA A 318 -7.99 19.07 -18.11
N ASP A 319 -7.99 19.37 -19.41
CA ASP A 319 -8.33 20.71 -19.91
C ASP A 319 -9.83 20.99 -19.81
N GLU A 320 -10.66 20.01 -20.14
CA GLU A 320 -12.11 20.07 -19.93
C GLU A 320 -12.47 20.20 -18.43
N LEU A 321 -11.76 19.50 -17.55
CA LEU A 321 -11.91 19.65 -16.10
C LEU A 321 -11.58 21.08 -15.67
N LYS A 322 -10.40 21.61 -16.04
CA LYS A 322 -10.01 22.99 -15.72
C LYS A 322 -11.05 23.99 -16.23
N TYR A 323 -11.53 23.83 -17.47
CA TYR A 323 -12.58 24.67 -18.05
C TYR A 323 -13.87 24.63 -17.20
N PHE A 324 -14.31 23.43 -16.82
CA PHE A 324 -15.49 23.27 -15.95
C PHE A 324 -15.29 23.94 -14.59
N LEU A 325 -14.13 23.75 -13.95
CA LEU A 325 -13.82 24.32 -12.64
C LEU A 325 -13.79 25.87 -12.68
N ARG A 326 -13.22 26.49 -13.72
CA ARG A 326 -13.24 27.96 -13.90
C ARG A 326 -14.66 28.52 -13.86
N ALA A 327 -15.57 27.93 -14.65
CA ALA A 327 -16.97 28.36 -14.68
C ALA A 327 -17.65 28.20 -13.32
N ARG A 328 -17.36 27.13 -12.57
CA ARG A 328 -17.89 26.93 -11.23
C ARG A 328 -17.34 27.93 -10.22
N ILE A 329 -16.06 28.29 -10.30
CA ILE A 329 -15.44 29.31 -9.45
C ILE A 329 -16.10 30.68 -9.67
N GLU A 330 -16.38 31.06 -10.92
CA GLU A 330 -17.12 32.29 -11.25
C GLU A 330 -18.53 32.30 -10.62
N GLU A 331 -19.21 31.16 -10.61
CA GLU A 331 -20.49 30.96 -9.92
C GLU A 331 -20.37 30.94 -8.38
N GLY A 332 -19.15 31.00 -7.85
CA GLY A 332 -18.84 31.06 -6.42
C GLY A 332 -18.62 29.72 -5.76
N PHE A 333 -18.38 28.65 -6.51
CA PHE A 333 -17.85 27.43 -5.92
C PHE A 333 -16.40 27.65 -5.46
N THR A 334 -16.02 26.97 -4.39
CA THR A 334 -14.64 26.81 -3.93
C THR A 334 -14.20 25.38 -4.13
N VAL A 335 -12.94 25.21 -4.47
CA VAL A 335 -12.35 23.91 -4.77
C VAL A 335 -10.95 23.90 -4.15
N PRO A 336 -10.65 23.00 -3.20
CA PRO A 336 -9.29 22.87 -2.66
C PRO A 336 -8.35 22.35 -3.74
N LEU A 337 -7.15 22.93 -3.81
CA LEU A 337 -6.13 22.58 -4.79
C LEU A 337 -4.87 22.09 -4.08
N ASN A 338 -4.29 20.98 -4.54
CA ASN A 338 -3.02 20.50 -4.05
C ASN A 338 -1.90 21.48 -4.47
N PRO A 339 -0.94 21.85 -3.59
CA PRO A 339 0.21 22.68 -3.94
C PRO A 339 0.99 22.17 -5.14
N LYS A 340 1.10 20.85 -5.33
CA LYS A 340 1.74 20.25 -6.49
C LYS A 340 1.05 20.68 -7.78
N TRP A 341 -0.29 20.70 -7.81
CA TRP A 341 -1.03 21.10 -9.00
C TRP A 341 -0.75 22.54 -9.37
N ILE A 342 -0.85 23.43 -8.39
CA ILE A 342 -0.61 24.87 -8.57
C ILE A 342 0.80 25.15 -9.10
N LEU A 343 1.81 24.47 -8.55
CA LEU A 343 3.22 24.77 -8.78
C LEU A 343 3.85 23.98 -9.92
N CYS A 344 3.31 22.80 -10.26
CA CYS A 344 3.95 21.87 -11.20
C CYS A 344 3.13 21.63 -12.46
N ASP A 345 1.79 21.73 -12.40
CA ASP A 345 0.92 21.32 -13.51
C ASP A 345 0.37 22.55 -14.28
N PRO A 346 0.58 22.62 -15.60
CA PRO A 346 0.12 23.76 -16.40
C PRO A 346 -1.39 24.01 -16.34
N GLY A 347 -1.79 25.27 -16.15
CA GLY A 347 -3.19 25.69 -16.16
C GLY A 347 -3.88 25.71 -14.78
N TRP A 348 -3.22 25.19 -13.73
CA TRP A 348 -3.78 25.09 -12.38
C TRP A 348 -3.52 26.33 -11.52
N LYS A 349 -2.42 27.05 -11.76
CA LYS A 349 -2.16 28.35 -11.10
C LYS A 349 -3.25 29.35 -11.43
N GLU A 350 -3.79 29.34 -12.65
CA GLU A 350 -4.87 30.22 -13.05
C GLU A 350 -6.17 29.95 -12.27
N LEU A 351 -6.46 28.68 -11.93
CA LEU A 351 -7.58 28.35 -11.06
C LEU A 351 -7.38 28.88 -9.64
N TYR A 352 -6.16 28.74 -9.11
CA TYR A 352 -5.77 29.32 -7.82
C TYR A 352 -5.92 30.84 -7.81
N ASP A 353 -5.45 31.52 -8.85
CA ASP A 353 -5.54 32.98 -8.97
C ASP A 353 -6.99 33.47 -9.05
N MET A 354 -7.86 32.74 -9.75
CA MET A 354 -9.29 33.02 -9.77
C MET A 354 -9.93 32.89 -8.39
N LEU A 355 -9.57 31.86 -7.61
CA LEU A 355 -10.03 31.72 -6.23
C LEU A 355 -9.54 32.88 -5.37
N MET A 356 -8.24 33.18 -5.44
CA MET A 356 -7.60 34.25 -4.66
C MET A 356 -8.15 35.64 -4.97
N ALA A 357 -8.53 35.90 -6.22
CA ALA A 357 -9.14 37.17 -6.66
C ALA A 357 -10.62 37.33 -6.23
N SER A 358 -11.29 36.25 -5.85
CA SER A 358 -12.71 36.27 -5.47
C SER A 358 -12.94 37.09 -4.21
N ARG A 359 -13.85 38.06 -4.26
CA ARG A 359 -14.25 38.89 -3.10
C ARG A 359 -15.45 38.33 -2.33
N LYS A 360 -15.95 37.15 -2.70
CA LYS A 360 -17.13 36.54 -2.03
C LYS A 360 -16.73 36.06 -0.63
N PRO A 361 -17.47 36.40 0.45
CA PRO A 361 -17.09 36.06 1.83
C PRO A 361 -16.81 34.57 2.05
N HIS A 362 -17.71 33.69 1.61
CA HIS A 362 -17.56 32.24 1.77
C HIS A 362 -16.36 31.67 1.00
N VAL A 363 -15.92 32.34 -0.07
CA VAL A 363 -14.70 31.96 -0.79
C VAL A 363 -13.47 32.30 0.03
N GLN A 364 -13.45 33.49 0.62
CA GLN A 364 -12.36 33.93 1.49
C GLN A 364 -12.28 33.05 2.76
N GLU A 365 -13.41 32.64 3.33
CA GLU A 365 -13.45 31.68 4.45
C GLU A 365 -12.81 30.33 4.07
N SER A 366 -13.16 29.77 2.90
CA SER A 366 -12.55 28.52 2.43
C SER A 366 -11.03 28.66 2.26
N LEU A 367 -10.58 29.77 1.66
CA LEU A 367 -9.15 30.05 1.47
C LEU A 367 -8.41 30.27 2.78
N GLU A 368 -9.08 30.79 3.81
CA GLU A 368 -8.48 30.97 5.13
C GLU A 368 -8.25 29.64 5.85
N VAL A 369 -9.06 28.62 5.55
CA VAL A 369 -8.85 27.26 6.05
C VAL A 369 -7.69 26.59 5.33
N TRP A 370 -7.69 26.59 4.00
CA TRP A 370 -6.71 25.83 3.22
C TRP A 370 -5.34 26.52 3.16
N TYR A 371 -5.33 27.85 3.09
CA TYR A 371 -4.14 28.67 2.98
C TYR A 371 -4.22 29.85 3.98
N PRO A 372 -4.12 29.61 5.30
CA PRO A 372 -4.34 30.66 6.30
C PRO A 372 -3.41 31.86 6.11
N ARG A 373 -3.91 33.08 6.31
CA ARG A 373 -3.08 34.30 6.29
C ARG A 373 -2.11 34.26 7.48
N GLY A 374 -0.89 34.76 7.27
CA GLY A 374 0.15 34.72 8.30
C GLY A 374 0.86 33.36 8.42
N SER A 375 0.39 32.31 7.74
CA SER A 375 1.12 31.03 7.65
C SER A 375 2.28 31.06 6.65
N ALA A 376 2.43 32.13 5.86
CA ALA A 376 3.35 32.23 4.72
C ALA A 376 3.04 31.28 3.54
N VAL A 377 1.96 30.49 3.59
CA VAL A 377 1.66 29.51 2.53
C VAL A 377 1.38 30.20 1.20
N ARG A 378 0.56 31.25 1.19
CA ARG A 378 0.19 31.99 -0.03
C ARG A 378 1.42 32.65 -0.66
N GLU A 379 2.22 33.32 0.17
CA GLU A 379 3.43 34.03 -0.24
C GLU A 379 4.48 33.06 -0.80
N THR A 380 4.61 31.88 -0.19
CA THR A 380 5.52 30.83 -0.65
C THR A 380 5.09 30.26 -2.00
N MET A 381 3.78 30.02 -2.21
CA MET A 381 3.28 29.57 -3.52
C MET A 381 3.60 30.57 -4.63
N GLU A 382 3.35 31.87 -4.41
CA GLU A 382 3.66 32.91 -5.39
C GLU A 382 5.16 33.01 -5.65
N TYR A 383 5.99 32.94 -4.60
CA TYR A 383 7.44 32.98 -4.73
C TYR A 383 7.97 31.81 -5.58
N ILE A 384 7.52 30.58 -5.30
CA ILE A 384 7.95 29.40 -6.05
C ILE A 384 7.48 29.49 -7.51
N HIS A 385 6.22 29.87 -7.74
CA HIS A 385 5.69 30.01 -9.10
C HIS A 385 6.42 31.08 -9.91
N MET A 386 6.72 32.25 -9.32
CA MET A 386 7.49 33.30 -9.99
C MET A 386 8.90 32.82 -10.41
N ARG A 387 9.50 31.95 -9.61
CA ARG A 387 10.82 31.37 -9.87
C ARG A 387 10.78 30.23 -10.90
N HIS A 388 9.68 29.49 -10.94
CA HIS A 388 9.46 28.32 -11.79
C HIS A 388 8.10 28.42 -12.52
N PRO A 389 7.93 29.40 -13.44
CA PRO A 389 6.62 29.69 -14.04
C PRO A 389 6.07 28.55 -14.91
N GLU A 390 6.95 27.77 -15.53
CA GLU A 390 6.60 26.61 -16.36
C GLU A 390 6.37 25.33 -15.56
N GLY A 391 6.48 25.39 -14.22
CA GLY A 391 6.31 24.28 -13.32
C GLY A 391 7.28 23.12 -13.57
N PHE A 392 6.76 21.89 -13.49
CA PHE A 392 7.58 20.69 -13.65
C PHE A 392 7.72 20.33 -15.14
N GLN A 393 8.96 20.33 -15.63
CA GLN A 393 9.27 20.04 -17.03
C GLN A 393 10.25 18.86 -17.06
N PRO A 394 9.79 17.61 -17.22
CA PRO A 394 10.70 16.48 -17.34
C PRO A 394 11.60 16.73 -18.56
N LYS A 395 12.92 16.69 -18.37
CA LYS A 395 13.85 16.88 -19.48
C LYS A 395 13.58 15.81 -20.52
N ARG A 396 13.01 16.21 -21.67
CA ARG A 396 12.85 15.31 -22.82
C ARG A 396 14.24 14.80 -23.18
N LYS A 397 14.40 13.47 -23.19
CA LYS A 397 15.60 12.88 -23.77
C LYS A 397 15.66 13.29 -25.23
N GLU A 398 16.75 13.94 -25.61
CA GLU A 398 17.07 14.02 -27.02
C GLU A 398 17.18 12.58 -27.56
N PRO A 399 16.61 12.28 -28.74
CA PRO A 399 16.67 10.95 -29.31
C PRO A 399 18.12 10.65 -29.70
N THR A 400 18.90 10.16 -28.74
CA THR A 400 20.23 9.62 -29.00
C THR A 400 20.03 8.32 -29.78
N GLY A 401 20.51 8.28 -31.03
CA GLY A 401 20.29 7.21 -32.00
C GLY A 401 20.82 5.81 -31.63
N ASN A 402 21.09 5.54 -30.35
CA ASN A 402 21.56 4.24 -29.85
C ASN A 402 20.45 3.52 -29.08
N ASN A 403 19.68 2.75 -29.85
CA ASN A 403 18.45 2.04 -29.47
C ASN A 403 18.63 0.83 -28.52
N ARG A 404 19.74 0.74 -27.75
CA ARG A 404 20.05 -0.43 -26.90
C ARG A 404 19.96 -0.21 -25.39
N MET A 405 19.76 1.03 -24.93
CA MET A 405 19.60 1.35 -23.49
C MET A 405 18.18 1.74 -23.08
N SER A 406 17.18 1.78 -23.99
CA SER A 406 15.86 2.37 -23.68
C SER A 406 15.05 1.58 -22.64
N ARG A 407 15.21 0.26 -22.53
CA ARG A 407 14.35 -0.57 -21.64
C ARG A 407 14.52 -0.32 -20.15
N ARG A 408 15.70 0.12 -19.68
CA ARG A 408 15.91 0.39 -18.24
C ARG A 408 15.40 1.77 -17.84
N THR A 409 15.30 2.68 -18.80
CA THR A 409 14.88 4.07 -18.56
C THR A 409 13.40 4.29 -18.84
N GLU A 410 12.80 3.57 -19.80
CA GLU A 410 11.34 3.49 -19.99
C GLU A 410 10.61 3.00 -18.72
N ARG A 411 11.26 2.14 -17.92
CA ARG A 411 10.69 1.59 -16.68
C ARG A 411 10.75 2.54 -15.49
N ARG A 412 11.60 3.58 -15.56
CA ARG A 412 11.68 4.62 -14.52
C ARG A 412 10.72 5.79 -14.82
N GLU A 413 10.28 5.89 -16.07
CA GLU A 413 9.31 6.88 -16.57
C GLU A 413 7.85 6.54 -16.21
N ARG A 414 7.56 5.35 -15.66
CA ARG A 414 6.21 4.95 -15.21
C ARG A 414 6.23 4.29 -13.84
N LEU A 415 6.99 4.88 -12.91
CA LEU A 415 6.83 4.55 -11.50
C LEU A 415 5.48 5.10 -11.05
N ASP A 416 4.53 4.21 -10.77
CA ASP A 416 3.29 4.60 -10.11
C ASP A 416 3.47 4.73 -8.60
N MET A 417 2.42 5.19 -7.94
CA MET A 417 2.44 5.58 -6.54
C MET A 417 2.58 4.38 -5.60
N ASP A 418 1.86 3.31 -5.92
CA ASP A 418 1.93 2.04 -5.20
C ASP A 418 3.36 1.48 -5.23
N ASP A 419 4.00 1.49 -6.41
CA ASP A 419 5.39 1.12 -6.57
C ASP A 419 6.33 2.04 -5.78
N ALA A 420 6.10 3.34 -5.80
CA ALA A 420 6.92 4.31 -5.08
C ALA A 420 6.85 4.08 -3.57
N GLU A 421 5.65 3.92 -3.00
CA GLU A 421 5.49 3.65 -1.58
C GLU A 421 6.16 2.32 -1.19
N PHE A 422 5.96 1.28 -2.00
CA PHE A 422 6.59 0.00 -1.78
C PHE A 422 8.13 0.10 -1.82
N LEU A 423 8.68 0.81 -2.81
CA LEU A 423 10.13 1.04 -2.93
C LEU A 423 10.68 1.86 -1.76
N LEU A 424 9.94 2.84 -1.25
CA LEU A 424 10.30 3.58 -0.06
C LEU A 424 10.42 2.62 1.13
N GLN A 425 9.39 1.83 1.40
CA GLN A 425 9.40 0.87 2.50
C GLN A 425 10.56 -0.13 2.39
N ARG A 426 10.85 -0.62 1.17
CA ARG A 426 12.01 -1.48 0.88
C ARG A 426 13.32 -0.80 1.24
N PHE A 427 13.49 0.44 0.82
CA PHE A 427 14.68 1.22 1.11
C PHE A 427 14.89 1.37 2.63
N LEU A 428 13.82 1.63 3.38
CA LEU A 428 13.90 1.80 4.83
C LEU A 428 14.26 0.51 5.56
N LEU A 429 13.69 -0.62 5.13
CA LEU A 429 14.06 -1.92 5.67
C LEU A 429 15.54 -2.22 5.40
N ALA A 430 16.03 -1.94 4.19
CA ALA A 430 17.43 -2.12 3.84
C ALA A 430 18.36 -1.24 4.71
N GLN A 431 17.99 0.01 4.97
CA GLN A 431 18.76 0.89 5.87
C GLN A 431 18.76 0.35 7.31
N LYS A 432 17.63 -0.13 7.82
CA LYS A 432 17.55 -0.78 9.14
C LYS A 432 18.46 -2.01 9.22
N CYS A 433 18.42 -2.89 8.21
CA CYS A 433 19.30 -4.07 8.15
C CYS A 433 20.79 -3.68 8.06
N LYS A 434 21.13 -2.68 7.24
CA LYS A 434 22.51 -2.17 7.12
C LYS A 434 23.03 -1.64 8.46
N ARG A 435 22.20 -0.91 9.22
CA ARG A 435 22.53 -0.45 10.58
C ARG A 435 22.77 -1.62 11.52
N LYS A 436 21.91 -2.65 11.51
CA LYS A 436 22.07 -3.87 12.34
C LYS A 436 23.35 -4.65 12.00
N ILE A 437 23.66 -4.82 10.72
CA ILE A 437 24.88 -5.52 10.27
C ILE A 437 26.12 -4.72 10.70
N ARG A 438 26.14 -3.41 10.48
CA ARG A 438 27.24 -2.54 10.94
C ARG A 438 27.45 -2.63 12.44
N ALA A 439 26.37 -2.59 13.23
CA ALA A 439 26.45 -2.77 14.67
C ALA A 439 27.06 -4.13 15.05
N ARG A 440 26.62 -5.24 14.41
CA ARG A 440 27.19 -6.57 14.65
C ARG A 440 28.68 -6.65 14.27
N ILE A 441 29.07 -6.08 13.14
CA ILE A 441 30.48 -6.01 12.72
C ILE A 441 31.30 -5.23 13.76
N LEU A 442 30.82 -4.08 14.21
CA LEU A 442 31.47 -3.29 15.25
C LEU A 442 31.58 -4.06 16.57
N CYS A 443 30.54 -4.79 17.00
CA CYS A 443 30.60 -5.65 18.18
C CYS A 443 31.66 -6.76 18.03
N VAL A 444 31.75 -7.41 16.87
CA VAL A 444 32.77 -8.43 16.60
C VAL A 444 34.17 -7.83 16.58
N CYS A 445 34.35 -6.65 15.98
CA CYS A 445 35.62 -5.93 16.00
C CYS A 445 36.02 -5.51 17.43
N LEU A 446 35.09 -4.99 18.22
CA LEU A 446 35.32 -4.61 19.62
C LEU A 446 35.68 -5.83 20.47
N ALA A 447 34.95 -6.94 20.33
CA ALA A 447 35.23 -8.19 21.04
C ALA A 447 36.63 -8.74 20.72
N LYS A 448 37.11 -8.57 19.48
CA LYS A 448 38.47 -8.96 19.09
C LYS A 448 39.55 -7.97 19.57
N SER A 449 39.19 -6.72 19.81
CA SER A 449 40.12 -5.67 20.28
C SER A 449 40.27 -5.61 21.79
N LEU A 450 39.36 -6.24 22.55
CA LEU A 450 39.53 -6.39 23.99
C LEU A 450 40.73 -7.32 24.23
N PRO A 451 41.81 -6.85 24.87
CA PRO A 451 42.92 -7.71 25.22
C PRO A 451 42.35 -8.85 26.08
N CYS A 452 42.66 -10.09 25.69
CA CYS A 452 42.42 -11.24 26.54
C CYS A 452 43.10 -10.92 27.87
N ALA A 453 42.31 -10.52 28.88
CA ALA A 453 42.83 -10.31 30.21
C ALA A 453 43.43 -11.65 30.63
N GLY A 454 44.75 -11.74 30.57
CA GLY A 454 45.51 -12.87 31.05
C GLY A 454 45.28 -12.95 32.55
N GLY A 455 44.18 -13.59 32.94
CA GLY A 455 44.00 -14.06 34.30
C GLY A 455 45.19 -14.98 34.62
N PRO A 456 45.89 -14.78 35.75
CA PRO A 456 47.01 -15.62 36.11
C PRO A 456 46.54 -17.08 36.23
N PRO A 457 47.42 -18.06 35.91
CA PRO A 457 47.06 -19.47 35.95
C PRO A 457 46.67 -19.84 37.39
N PHE A 458 45.43 -20.29 37.56
CA PHE A 458 44.95 -20.83 38.81
C PHE A 458 45.74 -22.11 39.11
N ARG A 459 46.73 -21.99 39.99
CA ARG A 459 47.54 -23.10 40.48
C ARG A 459 46.63 -24.03 41.28
N SER A 460 46.48 -25.25 40.80
CA SER A 460 45.84 -26.35 41.51
C SER A 460 46.60 -26.66 42.80
N GLN A 461 46.04 -26.32 43.95
CA GLN A 461 46.36 -26.96 45.22
C GLN A 461 45.21 -27.90 45.59
N LEU A 462 45.33 -29.12 45.08
CA LEU A 462 44.79 -30.31 45.72
C LEU A 462 45.74 -30.61 46.89
N ASP A 463 45.30 -30.41 48.13
CA ASP A 463 45.79 -31.25 49.20
C ASP A 463 44.78 -31.46 50.33
N ARG A 464 44.93 -32.63 50.92
CA ARG A 464 44.01 -33.43 51.71
C ARG A 464 43.75 -32.91 53.12
N SER A 465 42.53 -33.16 53.60
CA SER A 465 42.12 -33.61 54.95
C SER A 465 40.70 -33.06 55.18
N GLY A 466 39.70 -33.81 55.62
CA GLY A 466 39.73 -34.83 56.65
C GLY A 466 38.89 -34.32 57.82
N HIS A 467 37.83 -35.06 58.17
CA HIS A 467 36.95 -34.94 59.34
C HIS A 467 35.62 -34.20 59.16
N GLY A 468 34.57 -34.98 59.48
CA GLY A 468 33.20 -34.53 59.61
C GLY A 468 32.87 -34.03 61.03
N TRP A 469 31.61 -34.28 61.41
CA TRP A 469 30.86 -33.68 62.54
C TRP A 469 30.42 -32.24 62.22
N GLY A 470 29.16 -31.84 62.37
CA GLY A 470 27.96 -32.47 62.90
C GLY A 470 26.82 -31.44 62.88
N SER A 471 25.60 -31.98 62.89
CA SER A 471 24.35 -31.45 63.45
C SER A 471 24.10 -29.95 63.75
N GLN A 472 22.84 -29.62 63.47
CA GLN A 472 21.94 -28.72 64.22
C GLN A 472 22.03 -27.21 63.90
N SER A 473 20.97 -26.68 63.27
CA SER A 473 19.87 -25.89 63.90
C SER A 473 20.39 -24.55 64.40
N SER A 474 19.86 -23.38 64.09
CA SER A 474 18.50 -22.91 63.83
C SER A 474 18.61 -21.38 63.74
N LEU A 475 17.58 -20.69 63.22
CA LEU A 475 17.08 -19.37 63.69
C LEU A 475 18.14 -18.27 64.01
N ALA A 476 18.15 -17.07 63.45
CA ALA A 476 17.04 -16.22 63.07
C ALA A 476 17.59 -14.92 62.44
N THR A 477 16.67 -14.23 61.78
CA THR A 477 16.55 -12.80 61.44
C THR A 477 17.43 -11.76 62.14
N SER A 478 17.59 -10.65 61.37
CA SER A 478 18.04 -9.28 61.68
C SER A 478 19.46 -9.00 61.18
N GLY A 479 19.79 -7.90 60.50
CA GLY A 479 19.10 -6.65 60.22
C GLY A 479 20.19 -5.57 60.05
N GLY A 480 20.06 -4.69 59.05
CA GLY A 480 20.98 -3.56 58.80
C GLY A 480 22.23 -3.97 58.00
N GLY A 481 22.65 -3.27 56.96
CA GLY A 481 22.39 -1.91 56.53
C GLY A 481 23.74 -1.30 56.15
N SER A 482 23.92 -0.92 54.89
CA SER A 482 24.69 0.27 54.48
C SER A 482 24.74 0.31 52.94
N GLU A 483 24.10 1.33 52.39
CA GLU A 483 24.71 2.34 51.51
C GLU A 483 25.85 1.88 50.58
N TYR A 484 25.67 2.04 49.28
CA TYR A 484 26.33 3.11 48.51
C TYR A 484 25.85 3.09 47.04
N GLY A 485 25.34 4.23 46.58
CA GLY A 485 25.82 4.82 45.32
C GLY A 485 25.14 4.45 44.00
N GLY A 486 24.00 5.10 43.73
CA GLY A 486 23.71 5.91 42.54
C GLY A 486 24.14 5.46 41.12
N SER A 487 23.18 5.43 40.20
CA SER A 487 22.98 6.59 39.29
C SER A 487 21.71 6.44 38.45
N GLU A 488 21.03 7.57 38.36
CA GLU A 488 19.75 7.87 37.74
C GLU A 488 19.78 7.80 36.21
N TYR A 489 18.65 7.41 35.59
CA TYR A 489 18.04 8.18 34.52
C TYR A 489 16.52 8.12 34.69
N GLY A 490 15.92 9.31 34.83
CA GLY A 490 14.58 9.53 35.34
C GLY A 490 13.44 9.30 34.34
N GLU A 491 12.33 8.84 34.91
CA GLU A 491 10.98 8.97 34.37
C GLU A 491 10.39 10.28 34.87
N SER A 492 9.86 11.10 33.95
CA SER A 492 9.08 12.29 34.29
C SER A 492 7.60 11.94 34.27
N GLU A 493 7.00 11.85 35.46
CA GLU A 493 5.56 11.99 35.66
C GLU A 493 5.13 13.44 35.41
N TYR A 494 4.04 13.62 34.66
CA TYR A 494 3.22 14.81 34.75
C TYR A 494 1.86 14.42 35.29
N GLY A 495 1.57 14.90 36.51
CA GLY A 495 0.24 14.90 37.09
C GLY A 495 -0.68 15.91 36.41
N GLY A 496 -1.96 15.61 36.38
CA GLY A 496 -3.02 16.50 35.93
C GLY A 496 -4.34 16.12 36.58
N GLY A 497 -4.76 16.91 37.55
CA GLY A 497 -5.95 16.68 38.36
C GLY A 497 -7.27 16.88 37.62
N SER A 498 -8.27 16.19 38.18
CA SER A 498 -9.71 16.21 37.97
C SER A 498 -10.37 17.54 37.60
N ARG A 499 -11.36 17.48 36.69
CA ARG A 499 -12.69 18.09 36.90
C ARG A 499 -13.78 17.41 36.07
N GLN A 500 -14.94 17.29 36.71
CA GLN A 500 -16.21 16.71 36.28
C GLN A 500 -16.83 17.45 35.08
N GLY A 501 -17.66 16.73 34.32
CA GLY A 501 -18.62 17.31 33.39
C GLY A 501 -19.08 16.27 32.38
N GLY A 502 -20.05 15.44 32.77
CA GLY A 502 -20.64 14.44 31.89
C GLY A 502 -21.43 15.06 30.73
N LEU A 503 -21.65 14.25 29.71
CA LEU A 503 -22.85 14.26 28.87
C LEU A 503 -22.91 12.88 28.20
N GLU A 504 -23.82 12.05 28.71
CA GLU A 504 -24.28 10.83 28.06
C GLU A 504 -24.90 11.20 26.72
N TYR A 505 -24.44 10.57 25.64
CA TYR A 505 -25.22 10.47 24.40
C TYR A 505 -25.49 9.00 24.12
N GLY A 506 -26.74 8.61 24.38
CA GLY A 506 -27.27 7.30 24.05
C GLY A 506 -27.31 7.10 22.54
N GLY A 507 -26.74 5.98 22.08
CA GLY A 507 -26.97 5.48 20.74
C GLY A 507 -28.37 4.86 20.64
N PRO A 508 -29.13 5.08 19.55
CA PRO A 508 -30.37 4.39 19.35
C PRO A 508 -30.12 2.95 18.88
N GLU A 509 -30.79 2.04 19.56
CA GLU A 509 -31.04 0.66 19.19
C GLU A 509 -31.59 0.56 17.76
N TYR A 510 -30.94 -0.23 16.91
CA TYR A 510 -31.53 -0.62 15.63
C TYR A 510 -32.46 -1.82 15.84
N GLY A 511 -33.74 -1.50 16.02
CA GLY A 511 -34.85 -2.43 15.84
C GLY A 511 -34.98 -2.84 14.37
N GLY A 512 -35.24 -4.12 14.15
CA GLY A 512 -35.47 -4.68 12.83
C GLY A 512 -36.76 -4.20 12.17
N SER A 513 -36.75 -4.18 10.85
CA SER A 513 -37.97 -4.39 10.06
C SER A 513 -37.58 -5.07 8.76
N GLY A 514 -38.22 -6.22 8.51
CA GLY A 514 -38.11 -6.92 7.24
C GLY A 514 -39.03 -6.30 6.21
N TYR A 515 -38.67 -6.43 4.94
CA TYR A 515 -39.61 -6.45 3.83
C TYR A 515 -39.06 -7.38 2.74
N GLY A 516 -39.88 -8.37 2.39
CA GLY A 516 -39.78 -9.07 1.12
C GLY A 516 -40.35 -8.23 -0.02
N GLY A 517 -39.94 -8.57 -1.24
CA GLY A 517 -40.48 -7.94 -2.45
C GLY A 517 -39.74 -8.44 -3.67
N GLY A 518 -40.31 -9.45 -4.33
CA GLY A 518 -39.83 -9.93 -5.63
C GLY A 518 -40.29 -9.04 -6.79
N SER A 519 -39.48 -9.02 -7.84
CA SER A 519 -39.82 -8.83 -9.26
C SER A 519 -38.52 -9.10 -10.03
N GLY A 520 -38.46 -9.91 -11.08
CA GLY A 520 -39.36 -9.97 -12.22
C GLY A 520 -38.73 -9.17 -13.37
N TYR A 521 -37.60 -9.63 -13.91
CA TYR A 521 -36.99 -9.03 -15.10
C TYR A 521 -37.40 -9.85 -16.32
N GLY A 522 -38.25 -9.24 -17.14
CA GLY A 522 -38.58 -9.67 -18.49
C GLY A 522 -37.59 -9.10 -19.50
N ASP A 523 -37.23 -9.96 -20.45
CA ASP A 523 -36.48 -9.64 -21.65
C ASP A 523 -37.21 -8.60 -22.51
N SER A 524 -36.43 -7.71 -23.15
CA SER A 524 -36.86 -7.08 -24.40
C SER A 524 -35.68 -6.93 -25.35
N GLU A 525 -35.74 -7.76 -26.39
CA GLU A 525 -34.95 -7.69 -27.61
C GLU A 525 -35.21 -6.36 -28.34
N TYR A 526 -34.16 -5.68 -28.77
CA TYR A 526 -34.23 -4.70 -29.85
C TYR A 526 -33.51 -5.25 -31.08
N GLY A 527 -34.30 -5.73 -32.03
CA GLY A 527 -33.86 -6.06 -33.38
C GLY A 527 -33.51 -4.79 -34.16
N ARG A 528 -32.35 -4.80 -34.83
CA ARG A 528 -32.08 -3.91 -35.96
C ARG A 528 -31.99 -4.73 -37.25
N ARG A 529 -32.91 -4.39 -38.15
CA ARG A 529 -33.02 -4.88 -39.52
C ARG A 529 -31.83 -4.47 -40.37
N SER A 530 -31.42 -5.42 -41.19
CA SER A 530 -30.64 -5.37 -42.41
C SER A 530 -31.18 -4.37 -43.46
N GLY A 531 -30.27 -3.78 -44.24
CA GLY A 531 -30.60 -3.00 -45.44
C GLY A 531 -29.39 -2.66 -46.31
N ASN A 532 -29.07 -3.58 -47.23
CA ASN A 532 -28.49 -3.42 -48.58
C ASN A 532 -27.31 -2.47 -48.90
N LEU A 533 -26.22 -3.13 -49.33
CA LEU A 533 -25.62 -3.13 -50.68
C LEU A 533 -25.64 -1.83 -51.51
N GLY A 534 -24.43 -1.33 -51.80
CA GLY A 534 -24.13 -0.44 -52.94
C GLY A 534 -22.61 -0.28 -53.07
N GLY A 535 -22.02 -0.84 -54.12
CA GLY A 535 -20.57 -0.99 -54.25
C GLY A 535 -19.84 0.04 -55.12
N ARG A 536 -18.50 -0.07 -55.04
CA ARG A 536 -17.44 0.15 -56.04
C ARG A 536 -17.19 1.53 -56.68
N GLY A 537 -15.89 1.85 -56.65
CA GLY A 537 -15.14 2.65 -57.64
C GLY A 537 -14.89 4.08 -57.15
N ALA A 538 -13.77 4.75 -57.38
CA ALA A 538 -12.46 4.45 -57.96
C ALA A 538 -11.54 5.63 -57.59
N ALA A 539 -10.25 5.45 -57.84
CA ALA A 539 -9.13 6.38 -57.62
C ALA A 539 -9.30 7.79 -58.21
N GLY A 540 -8.59 8.77 -57.61
CA GLY A 540 -8.33 10.07 -58.21
C GLY A 540 -7.56 11.02 -57.29
N ARG A 541 -6.30 11.30 -57.66
CA ARG A 541 -5.46 12.38 -57.11
C ARG A 541 -6.11 13.74 -57.34
N TYR A 542 -6.08 14.62 -56.33
CA TYR A 542 -5.35 15.90 -56.32
C TYR A 542 -5.38 16.48 -54.91
#